data_AF-A0A2U1JQ32-F1
#
_entry.id   AF-A0A2U1JQ32-F1
#
_cell.length_a   1.000
_cell.length_b   1.000
_cell.length_c   1.000
_cell.angle_alpha   90.00
_cell.angle_beta   90.00
_cell.angle_gamma   90.00
#
_symmetry.space_group_name_H-M   'P 1'
#
loop_
_entity.id
_entity.type
_entity.pdbx_description
1 polymer ?
#
loop_
_entity_poly.entity_id
_entity_poly.type
_entity_poly.pdbx_seq_one_letter_code
_entity_poly.pdbx_strand_id
1 'polypeptide(L)'
;MGKTKFKILATDGTWTKEFMYFLQVPKGDIYYGEINLAEPDKTSRHLSGISHHKRGERMIKLGKGLKLTEYVGLHQLFVISIGKLVFENQNFGSVSTKSNKNDIIIDIRNFGLRVGIMAFLLEPNKLETLNHLKEKLKDIELKVYMNTNPWLVIAIFENGNEIHKDAVTQIEWNKAFVKMEIPSSEKGGNLVMIDVPAKK
;
A
#
# COMPACT_ATOMS: atom_id res chain seq x y z
N MET A 1 -12.75 1.98 -19.98
CA MET A 1 -12.42 0.90 -19.03
C MET A 1 -13.48 0.86 -17.93
N GLY A 2 -13.86 -0.33 -17.47
CA GLY A 2 -14.79 -0.48 -16.35
C GLY A 2 -14.18 0.02 -15.04
N LYS A 3 -15.01 0.20 -14.01
CA LYS A 3 -14.55 0.50 -12.65
C LYS A 3 -13.79 -0.71 -12.10
N THR A 4 -12.52 -0.56 -11.75
CA THR A 4 -11.72 -1.62 -11.11
C THR A 4 -11.60 -1.31 -9.62
N LYS A 5 -12.16 -2.19 -8.78
CA LYS A 5 -12.07 -2.07 -7.33
C LYS A 5 -11.62 -3.41 -6.75
N PHE A 6 -10.70 -3.35 -5.80
CA PHE A 6 -10.37 -4.47 -4.95
C PHE A 6 -9.99 -3.98 -3.55
N LYS A 7 -10.01 -4.90 -2.60
CA LYS A 7 -9.57 -4.68 -1.23
C LYS A 7 -8.31 -5.47 -0.96
N ILE A 8 -7.50 -4.97 -0.04
CA ILE A 8 -6.47 -5.74 0.63
C ILE A 8 -7.03 -6.11 1.99
N LEU A 9 -7.10 -7.42 2.20
CA LEU A 9 -7.64 -8.12 3.34
C LEU A 9 -6.49 -8.84 4.02
N ALA A 10 -6.56 -8.98 5.33
CA ALA A 10 -5.60 -9.80 6.06
C ALA A 10 -6.32 -10.76 7.01
N THR A 11 -5.78 -11.97 7.13
CA THR A 11 -6.34 -13.06 7.90
C THR A 11 -5.31 -13.66 8.84
N ASP A 12 -5.76 -14.01 10.05
CA ASP A 12 -5.00 -14.79 11.04
C ASP A 12 -5.41 -16.28 11.04
N GLY A 13 -6.22 -16.70 10.06
CA GLY A 13 -6.80 -18.04 9.99
C GLY A 13 -8.13 -18.20 10.73
N THR A 14 -8.50 -17.26 11.59
CA THR A 14 -9.80 -17.22 12.29
C THR A 14 -10.71 -16.16 11.70
N TRP A 15 -10.19 -14.94 11.55
CA TRP A 15 -10.93 -13.79 11.03
C TRP A 15 -10.21 -13.19 9.83
N THR A 16 -10.99 -12.68 8.87
CA THR A 16 -10.45 -11.88 7.77
C THR A 16 -10.92 -10.44 7.94
N LYS A 17 -9.99 -9.49 8.01
CA LYS A 17 -10.28 -8.07 8.23
C LYS A 17 -9.90 -7.24 7.02
N GLU A 18 -10.75 -6.27 6.69
CA GLU A 18 -10.47 -5.30 5.63
C GLU A 18 -9.62 -4.16 6.18
N PHE A 19 -8.55 -3.79 5.49
CA PHE A 19 -7.70 -2.70 5.95
C PHE A 19 -7.43 -1.63 4.88
N MET A 20 -7.35 -2.00 3.59
CA MET A 20 -7.11 -1.05 2.51
C MET A 20 -7.97 -1.34 1.29
N TYR A 21 -8.36 -0.29 0.57
CA TYR A 21 -8.95 -0.42 -0.76
C TYR A 21 -8.08 0.22 -1.82
N PHE A 22 -8.25 -0.28 -3.05
CA PHE A 22 -7.83 0.38 -4.27
C PHE A 22 -9.02 0.49 -5.23
N LEU A 23 -9.13 1.63 -5.91
CA LEU A 23 -10.17 1.92 -6.87
C LEU A 23 -9.60 2.73 -8.02
N GLN A 24 -9.73 2.23 -9.24
CA GLN A 24 -9.60 3.03 -10.45
C GLN A 24 -10.98 3.24 -11.08
N VAL A 25 -11.38 4.50 -11.24
CA VAL A 25 -12.66 4.86 -11.87
C VAL A 25 -12.53 4.85 -13.40
N PRO A 26 -13.64 4.75 -14.16
CA PRO A 26 -13.60 4.68 -15.63
C PRO A 26 -12.82 5.80 -16.33
N LYS A 27 -12.77 7.00 -15.70
CA LYS A 27 -12.00 8.16 -16.19
C LYS A 27 -10.48 8.00 -16.03
N GLY A 28 -10.02 7.03 -15.24
CA GLY A 28 -8.61 6.75 -14.98
C GLY A 28 -8.10 7.24 -13.63
N ASP A 29 -8.83 8.11 -12.92
CA ASP A 29 -8.45 8.55 -11.57
C ASP A 29 -8.34 7.36 -10.61
N ILE A 30 -7.34 7.41 -9.73
CA ILE A 30 -6.99 6.36 -8.78
C ILE A 30 -7.27 6.85 -7.37
N TYR A 31 -7.89 6.00 -6.56
CA TYR A 31 -8.19 6.23 -5.16
C TYR A 31 -7.75 5.03 -4.36
N TYR A 32 -7.03 5.26 -3.27
CA TYR A 32 -6.61 4.22 -2.35
C TYR A 32 -6.55 4.76 -0.93
N GLY A 33 -6.60 3.87 0.04
CA GLY A 33 -6.52 4.27 1.43
C GLY A 33 -7.13 3.27 2.38
N GLU A 34 -7.10 3.67 3.64
CA GLU A 34 -7.53 2.86 4.76
C GLU A 34 -9.07 2.68 4.75
N ILE A 35 -9.48 1.51 5.24
CA ILE A 35 -10.88 1.14 5.41
C ILE A 35 -11.21 1.17 6.91
N ASN A 36 -12.34 1.79 7.26
CA ASN A 36 -13.01 1.62 8.55
C ASN A 36 -12.15 1.90 9.80
N LEU A 37 -11.19 2.83 9.70
CA LEU A 37 -10.55 3.46 10.84
C LEU A 37 -11.32 4.74 11.23
N ALA A 38 -11.16 5.19 12.48
CA ALA A 38 -11.81 6.41 12.96
C ALA A 38 -11.39 7.65 12.15
N GLU A 39 -10.12 7.73 11.78
CA GLU A 39 -9.56 8.77 10.92
C GLU A 39 -8.77 8.14 9.76
N PRO A 40 -9.46 7.63 8.73
CA PRO A 40 -8.80 6.85 7.69
C PRO A 40 -8.02 7.78 6.75
N ASP A 41 -6.77 7.43 6.51
CA ASP A 41 -5.90 8.07 5.53
C ASP A 41 -6.26 7.59 4.12
N LYS A 42 -6.65 8.54 3.26
CA LYS A 42 -7.05 8.29 1.86
C LYS A 42 -6.25 9.17 0.93
N THR A 43 -5.90 8.65 -0.24
CA THR A 43 -5.25 9.42 -1.31
C THR A 43 -6.04 9.27 -2.60
N SER A 44 -6.16 10.37 -3.33
CA SER A 44 -6.57 10.37 -4.73
C SER A 44 -5.41 10.84 -5.61
N ARG A 45 -5.29 10.22 -6.79
CA ARG A 45 -4.42 10.65 -7.87
C ARG A 45 -5.25 10.76 -9.14
N HIS A 46 -5.41 11.99 -9.61
CA HIS A 46 -6.23 12.28 -10.78
C HIS A 46 -5.43 12.09 -12.06
N LEU A 47 -6.14 11.86 -13.17
CA LEU A 47 -5.56 11.74 -14.52
C LEU A 47 -4.66 12.95 -14.86
N SER A 48 -5.04 14.14 -14.39
CA SER A 48 -4.30 15.40 -14.56
C SER A 48 -2.98 15.49 -13.78
N GLY A 49 -2.64 14.47 -12.99
CA GLY A 49 -1.47 14.46 -12.11
C GLY A 49 -1.70 15.13 -10.76
N ILE A 50 -2.87 15.74 -10.52
CA ILE A 50 -3.20 16.34 -9.23
C ILE A 50 -3.44 15.23 -8.20
N SER A 51 -2.87 15.40 -7.00
CA SER A 51 -3.06 14.48 -5.88
C SER A 51 -3.62 15.18 -4.65
N HIS A 52 -4.49 14.48 -3.94
CA HIS A 52 -5.04 14.92 -2.66
C HIS A 52 -4.88 13.80 -1.63
N HIS A 53 -4.62 14.20 -0.40
CA HIS A 53 -4.63 13.34 0.76
C HIS A 53 -5.72 13.80 1.71
N LYS A 54 -6.52 12.87 2.24
CA LYS A 54 -7.53 13.12 3.24
C LYS A 54 -7.20 12.32 4.49
N ARG A 55 -7.15 12.99 5.64
CA ARG A 55 -7.01 12.39 6.97
C ARG A 55 -8.19 12.85 7.82
N GLY A 56 -9.09 11.93 8.21
CA GLY A 56 -10.33 12.30 8.87
C GLY A 56 -11.13 13.30 8.03
N GLU A 57 -11.44 14.48 8.57
CA GLU A 57 -12.13 15.56 7.84
C GLU A 57 -11.18 16.47 7.04
N ARG A 58 -9.88 16.43 7.34
CA ARG A 58 -8.89 17.33 6.75
C ARG A 58 -8.49 16.87 5.35
N MET A 59 -8.55 17.79 4.38
CA MET A 59 -8.04 17.58 3.02
C MET A 59 -6.75 18.36 2.81
N ILE A 60 -5.72 17.70 2.30
CA ILE A 60 -4.39 18.22 2.03
C ILE A 60 -4.11 18.04 0.54
N LYS A 61 -3.84 19.14 -0.17
CA LYS A 61 -3.41 19.08 -1.58
C LYS A 61 -1.93 18.73 -1.61
N LEU A 62 -1.59 17.61 -2.26
CA LEU A 62 -0.20 17.12 -2.35
C LEU A 62 0.57 17.74 -3.52
N GLY A 63 -0.11 18.49 -4.38
CA GLY A 63 0.47 19.13 -5.56
C GLY A 63 0.10 18.42 -6.87
N LYS A 64 0.86 18.73 -7.92
CA LYS A 64 0.69 18.16 -9.25
C LYS A 64 1.96 17.38 -9.61
N GLY A 65 1.83 16.07 -9.73
CA GLY A 65 2.88 15.18 -10.25
C GLY A 65 2.65 14.84 -11.73
N LEU A 66 3.33 13.78 -12.18
CA LEU A 66 3.13 13.21 -13.52
C LEU A 66 1.68 12.76 -13.74
N LYS A 67 1.14 13.05 -14.93
CA LYS A 67 -0.17 12.55 -15.35
C LYS A 67 -0.16 11.03 -15.41
N LEU A 68 -1.28 10.41 -15.10
CA LEU A 68 -1.41 8.95 -15.19
C LEU A 68 -1.26 8.43 -16.63
N THR A 69 -1.53 9.27 -17.63
CA THR A 69 -1.32 8.96 -19.05
C THR A 69 0.14 9.08 -19.50
N GLU A 70 1.00 9.71 -18.71
CA GLU A 70 2.41 9.98 -19.03
C GLU A 70 3.35 9.05 -18.24
N TYR A 71 2.81 7.96 -17.70
CA TYR A 71 3.56 7.04 -16.86
C TYR A 71 4.51 6.18 -17.69
N VAL A 72 5.81 6.22 -17.38
CA VAL A 72 6.85 5.39 -18.00
C VAL A 72 7.58 4.59 -16.92
N GLY A 73 7.80 3.31 -17.17
CA GLY A 73 8.46 2.39 -16.23
C GLY A 73 7.64 2.08 -14.96
N LEU A 74 8.31 2.08 -13.81
CA LEU A 74 7.75 1.69 -12.51
C LEU A 74 7.74 2.87 -11.54
N HIS A 75 6.66 3.02 -10.77
CA HIS A 75 6.58 4.06 -9.73
C HIS A 75 5.76 3.70 -8.54
N GLN A 76 6.33 3.96 -7.37
CA GLN A 76 5.69 3.73 -6.10
C GLN A 76 4.53 4.71 -5.89
N LEU A 77 3.34 4.18 -5.65
CA LEU A 77 2.18 4.92 -5.16
C LEU A 77 2.25 5.10 -3.64
N PHE A 78 2.45 3.98 -2.94
CA PHE A 78 2.54 3.97 -1.49
C PHE A 78 3.38 2.78 -1.03
N VAL A 79 3.88 2.90 0.19
CA VAL A 79 4.38 1.81 1.00
C VAL A 79 3.66 1.87 2.33
N ILE A 80 3.29 0.72 2.86
CA ILE A 80 2.68 0.58 4.19
C ILE A 80 3.32 -0.63 4.87
N SER A 81 3.34 -0.59 6.19
CA SER A 81 3.82 -1.68 7.03
C SER A 81 2.76 -1.94 8.08
N ILE A 82 2.39 -3.20 8.30
CA ILE A 82 1.35 -3.55 9.27
C ILE A 82 1.93 -4.57 10.23
N GLY A 83 1.92 -4.24 11.52
CA GLY A 83 2.32 -5.16 12.57
C GLY A 83 1.27 -6.26 12.77
N LYS A 84 1.73 -7.49 13.00
CA LYS A 84 0.86 -8.65 13.22
C LYS A 84 -0.13 -8.45 14.37
N LEU A 85 0.33 -7.84 15.47
CA LEU A 85 -0.52 -7.54 16.64
C LEU A 85 -1.67 -6.58 16.36
N VAL A 86 -1.56 -5.75 15.31
CA VAL A 86 -2.66 -4.86 14.90
C VAL A 86 -3.89 -5.69 14.51
N PHE A 87 -3.69 -6.90 13.99
CA PHE A 87 -4.79 -7.80 13.65
C PHE A 87 -5.41 -8.52 14.85
N GLU A 88 -4.67 -8.67 15.95
CA GLU A 88 -5.21 -9.20 17.21
C GLU A 88 -6.19 -8.20 17.85
N ASN A 89 -6.09 -6.90 17.53
CA ASN A 89 -7.03 -5.90 18.00
C ASN A 89 -8.41 -6.06 17.34
N GLN A 90 -9.44 -6.34 18.14
CA GLN A 90 -10.83 -6.49 17.67
C GLN A 90 -11.37 -5.23 16.97
N ASN A 91 -10.84 -4.05 17.28
CA ASN A 91 -11.27 -2.77 16.71
C ASN A 91 -10.59 -2.42 15.38
N PHE A 92 -9.60 -3.21 14.93
CA PHE A 92 -8.88 -2.93 13.69
C PHE A 92 -9.60 -3.49 12.47
N GLY A 93 -10.18 -2.62 11.65
CA GLY A 93 -10.87 -3.01 10.41
C GLY A 93 -12.19 -3.73 10.66
N SER A 94 -13.04 -3.79 9.63
CA SER A 94 -14.27 -4.60 9.70
C SER A 94 -13.97 -6.05 9.37
N VAL A 95 -14.57 -6.98 10.11
CA VAL A 95 -14.58 -8.40 9.72
C VAL A 95 -15.32 -8.53 8.39
N SER A 96 -14.62 -9.04 7.39
CA SER A 96 -15.20 -9.32 6.08
C SER A 96 -15.84 -10.70 6.08
N THR A 97 -17.11 -10.78 5.74
CA THR A 97 -17.84 -12.07 5.61
C THR A 97 -17.82 -12.61 4.18
N LYS A 98 -17.33 -11.83 3.21
CA LYS A 98 -17.25 -12.21 1.79
C LYS A 98 -16.03 -11.55 1.13
N SER A 99 -15.12 -12.36 0.61
CA SER A 99 -14.05 -11.89 -0.29
C SER A 99 -14.53 -11.91 -1.74
N ASN A 100 -14.10 -10.93 -2.54
CA ASN A 100 -14.30 -10.95 -3.98
C ASN A 100 -13.09 -11.60 -4.66
N LYS A 101 -13.29 -12.14 -5.87
CA LYS A 101 -12.23 -12.77 -6.67
C LYS A 101 -10.98 -11.90 -6.88
N ASN A 102 -11.14 -10.58 -6.88
CA ASN A 102 -10.04 -9.63 -7.13
C ASN A 102 -9.35 -9.16 -5.85
N ASP A 103 -9.89 -9.48 -4.68
CA ASP A 103 -9.35 -9.02 -3.41
C ASP A 103 -8.04 -9.76 -3.10
N ILE A 104 -7.10 -9.03 -2.51
CA ILE A 104 -5.82 -9.57 -2.04
C ILE A 104 -6.04 -10.04 -0.62
N ILE A 105 -5.89 -11.33 -0.37
CA ILE A 105 -5.88 -11.89 0.98
C ILE A 105 -4.43 -12.14 1.37
N ILE A 106 -4.04 -11.58 2.51
CA ILE A 106 -2.72 -11.75 3.13
C ILE A 106 -2.90 -12.61 4.38
N ASP A 107 -2.26 -13.78 4.40
CA ASP A 107 -2.19 -14.58 5.63
C ASP A 107 -1.04 -14.06 6.50
N ILE A 108 -1.39 -13.34 7.58
CA ILE A 108 -0.41 -12.67 8.43
C ILE A 108 0.41 -13.66 9.26
N ARG A 109 -0.01 -14.93 9.34
CA ARG A 109 0.73 -15.97 10.06
C ARG A 109 2.03 -16.33 9.35
N ASN A 110 2.08 -16.13 8.03
CA ASN A 110 3.27 -16.39 7.21
C ASN A 110 4.38 -15.35 7.39
N PHE A 111 4.14 -14.32 8.19
CA PHE A 111 5.11 -13.26 8.45
C PHE A 111 5.45 -13.24 9.96
N GLY A 112 6.69 -12.91 10.29
CA GLY A 112 7.18 -12.85 11.66
C GLY A 112 6.47 -11.76 12.45
N LEU A 113 6.84 -10.50 12.20
CA LEU A 113 6.34 -9.35 12.98
C LEU A 113 5.49 -8.39 12.18
N ARG A 114 5.84 -8.14 10.93
CA ARG A 114 5.27 -7.06 10.13
C ARG A 114 5.19 -7.46 8.67
N VAL A 115 4.06 -7.14 8.06
CA VAL A 115 3.83 -7.29 6.62
C VAL A 115 4.10 -5.94 5.96
N GLY A 116 5.03 -5.89 5.02
CA GLY A 116 5.24 -4.76 4.12
C GLY A 116 4.36 -4.91 2.88
N ILE A 117 3.71 -3.82 2.49
CA ILE A 117 2.95 -3.76 1.25
C ILE A 117 3.35 -2.50 0.50
N MET A 118 3.81 -2.66 -0.74
CA MET A 118 4.10 -1.56 -1.65
C MET A 118 3.15 -1.66 -2.86
N ALA A 119 2.63 -0.52 -3.28
CA ALA A 119 1.89 -0.42 -4.52
C ALA A 119 2.66 0.40 -5.54
N PHE A 120 2.66 -0.04 -6.79
CA PHE A 120 3.32 0.62 -7.90
C PHE A 120 2.39 0.78 -9.09
N LEU A 121 2.53 1.87 -9.81
CA LEU A 121 2.11 1.99 -11.20
C LEU A 121 3.22 1.45 -12.10
N LEU A 122 2.82 0.63 -13.05
CA LEU A 122 3.68 0.01 -14.04
C LEU A 122 3.16 0.34 -15.44
N GLU A 123 4.05 0.83 -16.29
CA GLU A 123 3.79 0.97 -17.72
C GLU A 123 3.41 -0.40 -18.33
N PRO A 124 2.32 -0.48 -19.13
CA PRO A 124 1.94 -1.73 -19.77
C PRO A 124 3.11 -2.36 -20.55
N ASN A 125 3.28 -3.68 -20.42
CA ASN A 125 4.34 -4.47 -21.05
C ASN A 125 5.77 -4.23 -20.51
N LYS A 126 5.96 -3.53 -19.39
CA LYS A 126 7.27 -3.35 -18.73
C LYS A 126 7.53 -4.32 -17.56
N LEU A 127 7.03 -5.55 -17.64
CA LEU A 127 7.14 -6.53 -16.54
C LEU A 127 8.59 -6.82 -16.12
N GLU A 128 9.55 -6.66 -17.03
CA GLU A 128 10.97 -6.81 -16.77
C GLU A 128 11.47 -5.86 -15.67
N THR A 129 10.84 -4.69 -15.49
CA THR A 129 11.21 -3.73 -14.45
C THR A 129 10.93 -4.25 -13.03
N LEU A 130 10.09 -5.29 -12.89
CA LEU A 130 9.82 -5.95 -11.61
C LEU A 130 10.96 -6.84 -11.13
N ASN A 131 11.88 -7.24 -12.02
CA ASN A 131 13.04 -8.05 -11.63
C ASN A 131 13.94 -7.29 -10.64
N HIS A 132 14.15 -5.99 -10.86
CA HIS A 132 14.90 -5.14 -9.93
C HIS A 132 14.25 -5.02 -8.55
N LEU A 133 12.92 -5.14 -8.48
CA LEU A 133 12.21 -5.14 -7.21
C LEU A 133 12.47 -6.44 -6.44
N LYS A 134 12.47 -7.58 -7.13
CA LYS A 134 12.79 -8.90 -6.57
C LYS A 134 14.24 -9.02 -6.11
N GLU A 135 15.17 -8.36 -6.80
CA GLU A 135 16.59 -8.33 -6.39
C GLU A 135 16.79 -7.57 -5.07
N LYS A 136 15.98 -6.54 -4.81
CA LYS A 136 16.10 -5.68 -3.62
C LYS A 136 15.29 -6.18 -2.43
N LEU A 137 14.15 -6.83 -2.67
CA LEU A 137 13.24 -7.31 -1.65
C LEU A 137 13.24 -8.83 -1.64
N LYS A 138 13.78 -9.42 -0.57
CA LYS A 138 13.72 -10.88 -0.34
C LYS A 138 12.27 -11.31 -0.07
N ASP A 139 11.94 -12.52 -0.50
CA ASP A 139 10.67 -13.20 -0.19
C ASP A 139 9.41 -12.37 -0.53
N ILE A 140 9.47 -11.72 -1.69
CA ILE A 140 8.40 -10.86 -2.21
C ILE A 140 7.35 -11.64 -3.00
N GLU A 141 6.09 -11.49 -2.62
CA GLU A 141 4.93 -11.87 -3.43
C GLU A 141 4.48 -10.67 -4.28
N LEU A 142 4.34 -10.87 -5.59
CA LEU A 142 3.89 -9.83 -6.53
C LEU A 142 2.51 -10.18 -7.10
N LYS A 143 1.57 -9.23 -7.03
CA LYS A 143 0.27 -9.29 -7.70
C LYS A 143 0.17 -8.18 -8.73
N VAL A 144 -0.09 -8.55 -9.99
CA VAL A 144 -0.17 -7.60 -11.11
C VAL A 144 -1.61 -7.53 -11.64
N TYR A 145 -2.18 -6.32 -11.67
CA TYR A 145 -3.53 -6.04 -12.11
C TYR A 145 -3.53 -5.40 -13.50
N MET A 146 -3.46 -6.23 -14.55
CA MET A 146 -3.39 -5.79 -15.94
C MET A 146 -4.69 -5.14 -16.47
N ASN A 147 -5.77 -5.20 -15.70
CA ASN A 147 -7.07 -4.56 -16.00
C ASN A 147 -7.15 -3.10 -15.53
N THR A 148 -6.05 -2.53 -15.06
CA THR A 148 -5.90 -1.11 -14.74
C THR A 148 -5.03 -0.43 -15.81
N ASN A 149 -5.06 0.90 -15.90
CA ASN A 149 -4.13 1.64 -16.77
C ASN A 149 -3.67 2.95 -16.13
N PRO A 150 -2.38 3.13 -15.79
CA PRO A 150 -1.29 2.14 -15.87
C PRO A 150 -1.58 0.86 -15.09
N TRP A 151 -0.84 -0.22 -15.36
CA TRP A 151 -0.98 -1.47 -14.61
C TRP A 151 -0.61 -1.23 -13.14
N LEU A 152 -1.37 -1.81 -12.23
CA LEU A 152 -1.08 -1.75 -10.81
C LEU A 152 -0.34 -3.01 -10.38
N VAL A 153 0.74 -2.83 -9.64
CA VAL A 153 1.51 -3.91 -9.03
C VAL A 153 1.45 -3.74 -7.52
N ILE A 154 1.06 -4.79 -6.81
CA ILE A 154 1.12 -4.87 -5.36
C ILE A 154 2.22 -5.87 -4.99
N ALA A 155 3.19 -5.39 -4.23
CA ALA A 155 4.27 -6.15 -3.65
C ALA A 155 4.00 -6.38 -2.16
N ILE A 156 4.11 -7.62 -1.72
CA ILE A 156 3.90 -8.03 -0.33
C ILE A 156 5.17 -8.74 0.11
N PHE A 157 5.77 -8.32 1.21
CA PHE A 157 7.07 -8.80 1.66
C PHE A 157 7.15 -8.72 3.18
N GLU A 158 8.07 -9.46 3.77
CA GLU A 158 8.37 -9.34 5.19
C GLU A 158 9.11 -8.04 5.48
N ASN A 159 8.60 -7.22 6.41
CA ASN A 159 9.12 -5.88 6.67
C ASN A 159 9.41 -5.64 8.16
N GLY A 160 10.46 -6.27 8.67
CA GLY A 160 11.03 -5.95 9.98
C GLY A 160 11.94 -7.04 10.53
N ASN A 161 12.88 -6.61 11.37
CA ASN A 161 13.54 -7.45 12.39
C ASN A 161 12.84 -7.19 13.75
N GLU A 162 13.07 -8.02 14.76
CA GLU A 162 12.53 -7.87 16.13
C GLU A 162 12.60 -6.42 16.65
N ILE A 163 11.44 -5.83 16.89
CA ILE A 163 11.32 -4.58 17.65
C ILE A 163 10.84 -4.96 19.04
N HIS A 164 11.71 -4.82 20.04
CA HIS A 164 11.37 -5.06 21.44
C HIS A 164 10.21 -4.13 21.84
N LYS A 165 9.17 -4.69 22.48
CA LYS A 165 7.95 -3.98 22.91
C LYS A 165 8.22 -2.73 23.77
N ASP A 166 9.38 -2.67 24.41
CA ASP A 166 9.79 -1.59 25.31
C ASP A 166 10.50 -0.43 24.58
N ALA A 167 10.81 -0.60 23.28
CA ALA A 167 11.59 0.36 22.48
C ALA A 167 10.73 1.39 21.72
N VAL A 168 9.41 1.26 21.75
CA VAL A 168 8.47 2.13 21.02
C VAL A 168 7.25 2.42 21.88
N THR A 169 6.76 3.67 21.85
CA THR A 169 5.54 4.02 22.60
C THR A 169 4.34 3.24 22.06
N GLN A 170 3.31 3.00 22.87
CA GLN A 170 2.09 2.31 22.43
C GLN A 170 1.41 3.00 21.24
N ILE A 171 1.60 4.32 21.10
CA ILE A 171 1.13 5.10 19.95
C ILE A 171 1.98 4.83 18.70
N GLU A 172 3.31 4.73 18.80
CA GLU A 172 4.20 4.37 17.68
C GLU A 172 4.10 2.89 17.29
N TRP A 173 3.84 2.02 18.28
CA TRP A 173 3.50 0.62 18.10
C TRP A 173 2.18 0.44 17.32
N ASN A 174 1.18 1.26 17.65
CA ASN A 174 -0.11 1.28 16.96
C ASN A 174 -0.07 2.09 15.63
N LYS A 175 0.82 3.07 15.49
CA LYS A 175 1.04 3.89 14.28
C LYS A 175 2.10 3.31 13.34
N ALA A 176 2.20 2.00 13.28
CA ALA A 176 3.07 1.26 12.38
C ALA A 176 2.84 1.54 10.87
N PHE A 177 1.89 2.40 10.48
CA PHE A 177 1.68 2.83 9.10
C PHE A 177 2.69 3.89 8.68
N VAL A 178 3.89 3.47 8.29
CA VAL A 178 4.86 4.36 7.64
C VAL A 178 4.46 4.52 6.18
N LYS A 179 3.67 5.55 5.88
CA LYS A 179 3.34 5.94 4.51
C LYS A 179 4.42 6.88 3.98
N MET A 180 5.28 6.38 3.11
CA MET A 180 6.13 7.24 2.28
C MET A 180 5.48 7.44 0.93
N GLU A 181 4.93 8.64 0.73
CA GLU A 181 4.77 9.20 -0.60
C GLU A 181 6.09 9.88 -0.96
N ILE A 182 6.76 9.40 -2.00
CA ILE A 182 7.99 10.02 -2.50
C ILE A 182 7.57 10.97 -3.63
N PRO A 183 7.95 12.26 -3.58
CA PRO A 183 7.65 13.19 -4.65
C PRO A 183 8.25 12.68 -5.96
N SER A 184 7.47 12.73 -7.05
CA SER A 184 7.99 12.43 -8.38
C SER A 184 8.97 13.54 -8.79
N SER A 185 10.26 13.34 -8.53
CA SER A 185 11.28 14.06 -9.29
C SER A 185 11.36 13.43 -10.68
N GLU A 186 11.58 14.26 -11.70
CA GLU A 186 11.66 13.89 -13.13
C GLU A 186 12.79 12.90 -13.48
N LYS A 187 13.52 12.40 -12.48
CA LYS A 187 14.51 11.34 -12.59
C LYS A 187 14.03 10.19 -11.74
N GLY A 188 13.67 9.08 -12.39
CA GLY A 188 13.13 7.83 -11.84
C GLY A 188 13.20 7.71 -10.32
N GLY A 189 12.03 7.67 -9.68
CA GLY A 189 11.89 7.73 -8.23
C GLY A 189 12.85 6.80 -7.51
N ASN A 190 13.67 7.38 -6.61
CA ASN A 190 14.46 6.60 -5.67
C ASN A 190 13.49 5.83 -4.78
N LEU A 191 13.66 4.51 -4.66
CA LEU A 191 13.05 3.74 -3.57
C LEU A 191 13.62 4.31 -2.26
N VAL A 192 12.83 5.09 -1.52
CA VAL A 192 13.17 5.43 -0.15
C VAL A 192 12.73 4.25 0.69
N MET A 193 13.69 3.44 1.11
CA MET A 193 13.54 2.49 2.21
C MET A 193 13.84 3.27 3.48
N ILE A 194 12.90 3.36 4.42
CA ILE A 194 13.21 3.88 5.75
C ILE A 194 13.90 2.74 6.47
N ASP A 195 15.21 2.85 6.60
CA ASP A 195 15.91 2.24 7.72
C ASP A 195 15.35 2.90 8.98
N VAL A 196 14.58 2.14 9.75
CA VAL A 196 14.28 2.54 11.12
C VAL A 196 15.62 2.55 11.84
N PRO A 197 16.07 3.69 12.40
CA PRO A 197 17.35 3.71 13.11
C PRO A 197 17.23 2.76 14.30
N ALA A 198 18.02 1.69 14.29
CA ALA A 198 18.29 0.92 15.49
C ALA A 198 18.98 1.89 16.47
N LYS A 199 18.29 2.28 17.53
CA LYS A 199 18.94 3.06 18.60
C LYS A 199 20.03 2.17 19.21
N LYS A 200 21.25 2.71 19.19
CA LYS A 200 22.40 2.19 19.94
C LYS A 200 22.13 2.23 21.44
#